data_AF-A0A174IFJ1-F1
#
_entry.id   AF-A0A174IFJ1-F1
#
_cell.length_a   1.000
_cell.length_b   1.000
_cell.length_c   1.000
_cell.angle_alpha   90.00
_cell.angle_beta   90.00
_cell.angle_gamma   90.00
#
_symmetry.space_group_name_H-M   'P 1'
#
loop_
_entity.id
_entity.type
_entity.pdbx_description
1 polymer ?
#
loop_
_entity_poly.entity_id
_entity_poly.type
_entity_poly.pdbx_seq_one_letter_code
_entity_poly.pdbx_strand_id
1 'polypeptide(L)' 'MSIQNILSLLLKFVLDKGYTSEQGLSQGVEKGIRAMVLDYIEEGFDENKILIKLQKRFTLSEQKAKEYYKKFGKSE' A
#
# COMPACT_ATOMS: atom_id res chain seq x y z
N MET A 1 -37.52 8.16 9.67
CA MET A 1 -36.06 8.05 9.55
C MET A 1 -35.50 9.46 9.46
N SER A 2 -34.66 9.89 10.40
CA SER A 2 -34.14 11.28 10.41
C SER A 2 -33.10 11.46 9.31
N ILE A 3 -33.05 12.64 8.68
CA ILE A 3 -32.05 13.01 7.66
C ILE A 3 -30.62 12.73 8.15
N GLN A 4 -30.38 12.88 9.45
CA GLN A 4 -29.09 12.57 10.10
C GLN A 4 -28.69 11.09 9.97
N ASN A 5 -29.65 10.16 10.01
CA ASN A 5 -29.37 8.73 9.88
C ASN A 5 -28.99 8.36 8.44
N ILE A 6 -29.59 9.04 7.46
CA ILE A 6 -29.27 8.85 6.04
C ILE A 6 -27.88 9.39 5.75
N LEU A 7 -27.54 10.58 6.26
CA LEU A 7 -26.23 11.18 6.08
C LEU A 7 -25.11 10.35 6.72
N SER A 8 -25.35 9.84 7.94
CA SER A 8 -24.40 8.96 8.63
C SER A 8 -24.15 7.66 7.84
N LEU A 9 -25.20 7.08 7.26
CA LEU A 9 -25.08 5.86 6.46
C LEU A 9 -24.33 6.10 5.14
N LEU A 10 -24.62 7.21 4.45
CA LEU A 10 -23.92 7.60 3.22
C LEU A 10 -22.44 7.88 3.46
N LEU A 11 -22.10 8.59 4.54
CA LEU A 11 -20.71 8.84 4.90
C LEU A 11 -19.99 7.51 5.18
N LYS A 12 -20.59 6.61 5.97
CA LYS A 12 -20.02 5.29 6.25
C LYS A 12 -19.81 4.47 4.98
N PHE A 13 -20.76 4.49 4.04
CA PHE A 13 -20.63 3.83 2.74
C PHE A 13 -19.50 4.40 1.89
N VAL A 14 -19.35 5.74 1.85
CA VAL A 14 -18.27 6.43 1.12
C VAL A 14 -16.89 6.11 1.72
N LEU A 15 -16.80 6.11 3.06
CA LEU A 15 -15.57 5.76 3.79
C LEU A 15 -15.17 4.28 3.61
N ASP A 16 -16.15 3.37 3.62
CA ASP A 16 -15.92 1.92 3.51
C ASP A 16 -15.47 1.52 2.09
N LYS A 17 -15.96 2.22 1.07
CA LYS A 17 -15.59 2.00 -0.33
C LYS A 17 -14.27 2.65 -0.74
N GLY A 18 -13.58 3.35 0.16
CA GLY A 18 -12.29 3.98 -0.12
C GLY A 18 -12.37 5.24 -0.98
N TYR A 19 -13.53 5.91 -1.04
CA TYR A 19 -13.70 7.17 -1.79
C TYR A 19 -13.03 8.38 -1.11
N THR A 20 -12.36 8.18 0.02
CA THR A 20 -11.49 9.24 0.55
C THR A 20 -10.18 9.25 -0.22
N SER A 21 -9.72 10.44 -0.59
CA SER A 21 -8.47 10.63 -1.33
C SER A 21 -7.27 9.99 -0.60
N GLU A 22 -7.29 9.99 0.74
CA GLU A 22 -6.21 9.42 1.56
C GLU A 22 -6.17 7.89 1.52
N GLN A 23 -7.32 7.21 1.63
CA GLN A 23 -7.37 5.75 1.53
C GLN A 23 -6.99 5.28 0.12
N GLY A 24 -7.47 5.98 -0.92
CA GLY A 24 -7.11 5.69 -2.30
C GLY A 24 -5.61 5.84 -2.55
N LEU A 25 -5.00 6.92 -2.03
CA LEU A 25 -3.55 7.12 -2.10
C LEU A 25 -2.78 6.00 -1.37
N SER A 26 -3.18 5.67 -0.14
CA SER A 26 -2.54 4.63 0.66
C SER A 26 -2.59 3.26 -0.05
N GLN A 27 -3.77 2.88 -0.57
CA GLN A 27 -3.94 1.65 -1.35
C GLN A 27 -3.11 1.65 -2.64
N GLY A 28 -3.04 2.78 -3.34
CA GLY A 28 -2.23 2.93 -4.55
C GLY A 28 -0.73 2.75 -4.27
N VAL A 29 -0.24 3.38 -3.20
CA VAL A 29 1.16 3.24 -2.75
C VAL A 29 1.45 1.78 -2.38
N GLU A 30 0.59 1.13 -1.60
CA GLU A 30 0.79 -0.27 -1.21
C GLU A 30 0.80 -1.22 -2.41
N LYS A 31 -0.12 -1.05 -3.37
CA LYS A 31 -0.15 -1.83 -4.62
C LYS A 31 1.12 -1.62 -5.45
N GLY A 32 1.59 -0.38 -5.56
CA GLY A 32 2.84 -0.05 -6.27
C GLY A 32 4.06 -0.70 -5.61
N ILE A 33 4.16 -0.68 -4.29
CA ILE A 33 5.23 -1.35 -3.54
C ILE A 33 5.18 -2.86 -3.78
N ARG A 34 3.99 -3.48 -3.69
CA ARG A 34 3.81 -4.92 -3.90
C ARG A 34 4.26 -5.36 -5.29
N ALA A 35 3.78 -4.69 -6.34
CA ALA A 35 4.16 -5.00 -7.72
C ALA A 35 5.68 -4.91 -7.90
N MET A 36 6.29 -3.82 -7.44
CA MET A 36 7.72 -3.62 -7.54
C MET A 36 8.55 -4.70 -6.81
N VAL A 37 8.13 -5.11 -5.61
CA VAL A 37 8.82 -6.16 -4.85
C VAL A 37 8.74 -7.50 -5.59
N LEU A 38 7.56 -7.88 -6.08
CA LEU A 38 7.36 -9.14 -6.79
C LEU A 38 8.14 -9.18 -8.10
N ASP A 39 8.04 -8.14 -8.92
CA ASP A 39 8.76 -8.04 -10.20
C ASP A 39 10.28 -8.14 -9.97
N TYR A 40 10.81 -7.44 -8.96
CA TYR A 40 12.25 -7.45 -8.71
C TYR A 40 12.76 -8.79 -8.17
N ILE A 41 11.94 -9.51 -7.41
CA ILE A 41 12.26 -10.88 -6.96
C ILE A 41 12.23 -11.82 -8.16
N GLU A 42 11.22 -11.71 -9.04
CA GLU A 42 11.10 -12.51 -10.26
C GLU A 42 12.27 -12.28 -11.22
N GLU A 43 12.73 -11.04 -11.35
CA GLU A 43 13.94 -10.68 -12.11
C GLU A 43 15.26 -11.11 -11.43
N GLY A 44 15.21 -11.69 -10.22
CA GLY A 44 16.37 -12.21 -9.52
C GLY A 44 17.27 -11.14 -8.89
N PHE A 45 16.74 -9.94 -8.60
CA PHE A 45 17.51 -8.94 -7.86
C PHE A 45 17.69 -9.33 -6.40
N ASP A 46 18.86 -8.99 -5.85
CA ASP A 46 19.15 -9.21 -4.44
C ASP A 46 18.31 -8.30 -3.53
N GLU A 47 18.09 -8.76 -2.29
CA GLU A 47 17.30 -8.04 -1.29
C GLU A 47 17.80 -6.60 -1.07
N ASN A 48 19.11 -6.38 -1.00
CA ASN A 48 19.66 -5.03 -0.75
C ASN A 48 19.29 -4.06 -1.88
N LYS A 49 19.35 -4.50 -3.14
CA LYS A 49 18.92 -3.70 -4.29
C LYS A 49 17.45 -3.33 -4.19
N ILE A 50 16.59 -4.27 -3.79
CA ILE A 50 15.15 -4.03 -3.62
C ILE A 50 14.91 -3.02 -2.49
N LEU A 51 15.54 -3.21 -1.32
CA LEU A 51 15.42 -2.31 -0.18
C LEU A 51 15.86 -0.88 -0.50
N ILE A 52 16.97 -0.70 -1.22
CA ILE A 52 17.45 0.63 -1.64
C ILE A 52 16.44 1.30 -2.58
N LYS A 53 15.84 0.53 -3.49
CA LYS A 53 14.86 1.07 -4.42
C LYS A 53 13.55 1.46 -3.73
N LEU A 54 13.07 0.66 -2.78
CA LEU A 54 11.90 0.98 -1.97
C LEU A 54 12.08 2.28 -1.19
N GLN A 55 13.24 2.47 -0.54
CA GLN A 55 13.57 3.71 0.17
C GLN A 55 13.57 4.92 -0.77
N LYS A 56 14.19 4.80 -1.95
CA LYS A 56 14.32 5.92 -2.91
C LYS A 56 13.03 6.27 -3.65
N ARG A 57 12.19 5.29 -3.96
CA ARG A 57 10.99 5.49 -4.81
C ARG A 57 9.72 5.78 -4.03
N PHE A 58 9.65 5.31 -2.79
CA PHE A 58 8.49 5.51 -1.91
C PHE A 58 8.83 6.32 -0.66
N THR A 59 10.04 6.90 -0.59
CA THR A 59 10.50 7.73 0.53
C THR A 59 10.36 7.00 1.88
N LEU A 60 10.68 5.71 1.89
CA LEU A 60 10.58 4.86 3.07
C LEU A 60 11.87 4.91 3.89
N SER A 61 11.73 4.75 5.20
CA SER A 61 12.87 4.38 6.05
C SER A 61 13.34 2.96 5.71
N GLU A 62 14.59 2.65 6.05
CA GLU A 62 15.13 1.30 5.89
C GLU A 62 14.25 0.24 6.61
N GLN A 63 13.79 0.55 7.82
CA GLN A 63 12.89 -0.33 8.57
C GLN A 63 11.59 -0.58 7.81
N LYS A 64 10.95 0.48 7.28
CA LYS A 64 9.70 0.34 6.51
C LYS A 64 9.91 -0.43 5.21
N ALA A 65 11.03 -0.21 4.51
CA ALA A 65 11.37 -0.98 3.33
C ALA A 65 11.51 -2.49 3.65
N LYS A 66 12.17 -2.83 4.77
CA LYS A 66 12.29 -4.22 5.26
C LYS A 66 10.94 -4.82 5.62
N GLU A 67 10.04 -4.06 6.26
CA GLU A 67 8.68 -4.51 6.56
C GLU A 67 7.91 -4.87 5.29
N TYR A 68 7.94 -4.00 4.27
CA TYR A 68 7.26 -4.26 3.00
C TYR A 68 7.89 -5.40 2.20
N TYR A 69 9.22 -5.48 2.14
CA TYR A 69 9.91 -6.59 1.50
C TYR A 69 9.52 -7.93 2.15
N LYS A 70 9.52 -8.01 3.49
CA LYS A 70 9.08 -9.21 4.22
C LYS A 70 7.60 -9.53 4.02
N LYS A 71 6.75 -8.51 3.90
CA LYS A 71 5.30 -8.67 3.71
C LYS A 71 4.97 -9.28 2.35
N PHE A 72 5.67 -8.87 1.29
CA PHE A 72 5.34 -9.26 -0.08
C PHE A 72 6.31 -10.28 -0.70
N GLY A 73 7.54 -10.38 -0.21
CA GLY A 73 8.54 -11.34 -0.68
C GLY A 73 8.38 -12.75 -0.10
N LYS A 74 7.45 -12.95 0.85
CA LYS A 74 6.97 -14.29 1.19
C LYS A 74 5.92 -14.69 0.16
N SER A 75 6.32 -15.48 -0.82
CA SER A 75 5.39 -16.19 -1.69
C SER A 75 4.50 -17.12 -0.85
N GLU A 76 3.19 -17.14 -1.13
CA GLU A 76 2.34 -18.31 -0.86
C GLU A 76 2.76 -19.47 -1.78
#